data_AF-A0A923QP79-F1
#
_entry.id   AF-A0A923QP79-F1
#
_cell.length_a   1.000
_cell.length_b   1.000
_cell.length_c   1.000
_cell.angle_alpha   90.00
_cell.angle_beta   90.00
_cell.angle_gamma   90.00
#
_symmetry.space_group_name_H-M   'P 1'
#
loop_
_entity.id
_entity.type
_entity.pdbx_description
1 polymer ?
#
loop_
_entity_poly.entity_id
_entity_poly.type
_entity_poly.pdbx_seq_one_letter_code
_entity_poly.pdbx_strand_id
1 'polypeptide(L)'
;MHPQGQAKLGELIARAASGGVQLIIESHSDHLFNGIRVAIKNGFVKSDDVSVFYFVRDENSNEHITTIEQPIIESNGRLSHKPKGFFDEYSKQLDELIK
;
A
#
# COMPACT_ATOMS: atom_id res chain seq x y z
N MET A 1 -1.64 7.66 15.39
CA MET A 1 -2.99 8.00 14.89
C MET A 1 -3.86 6.76 14.90
N HIS A 2 -5.14 6.87 15.28
CA HIS A 2 -6.07 5.74 15.29
C HIS A 2 -6.21 5.11 13.88
N PRO A 3 -6.31 3.76 13.74
CA PRO A 3 -6.47 3.08 12.44
C PRO A 3 -7.53 3.67 11.52
N GLN A 4 -8.70 4.00 12.07
CA GLN A 4 -9.78 4.64 11.30
C GLN A 4 -9.36 6.01 10.75
N GLY A 5 -8.58 6.78 11.51
CA GLY A 5 -8.05 8.07 11.05
C GLY A 5 -7.05 7.90 9.91
N GLN A 6 -6.21 6.87 9.95
CA GLN A 6 -5.26 6.55 8.87
C GLN A 6 -6.00 6.14 7.59
N ALA A 7 -7.03 5.32 7.70
CA ALA A 7 -7.86 4.93 6.56
C ALA A 7 -8.59 6.16 5.95
N LYS A 8 -9.11 7.06 6.79
CA LYS A 8 -9.77 8.29 6.31
C LYS A 8 -8.79 9.27 5.67
N LEU A 9 -7.55 9.33 6.17
CA LEU A 9 -6.47 10.06 5.51
C LEU A 9 -6.16 9.48 4.11
N GLY A 10 -6.15 8.15 3.96
CA GLY A 10 -6.02 7.50 2.65
C GLY A 10 -7.12 7.90 1.66
N GLU A 11 -8.37 8.02 2.13
CA GLU A 11 -9.47 8.53 1.31
C GLU A 11 -9.27 10.01 0.92
N LEU A 12 -8.86 10.85 1.87
CA LEU A 12 -8.58 12.27 1.62
C LEU A 12 -7.49 12.44 0.54
N ILE A 13 -6.41 11.68 0.67
CA ILE A 13 -5.31 11.61 -0.32
C ILE A 13 -5.84 11.25 -1.71
N ALA A 14 -6.64 10.19 -1.80
CA ALA A 14 -7.21 9.75 -3.08
C ALA A 14 -8.07 10.83 -3.73
N ARG A 15 -8.92 11.51 -2.95
CA ARG A 15 -9.75 12.62 -3.43
C ARG A 15 -8.93 13.82 -3.88
N ALA A 16 -7.87 14.16 -3.15
CA ALA A 16 -6.96 15.24 -3.55
C ALA A 16 -6.25 14.90 -4.87
N ALA A 17 -5.80 13.65 -5.04
CA ALA A 17 -5.23 13.17 -6.30
C ALA A 17 -6.21 13.27 -7.46
N SER A 18 -7.46 12.82 -7.26
CA SER A 18 -8.53 12.97 -8.27
C SER A 18 -8.86 14.44 -8.59
N GLY A 19 -8.53 15.38 -7.71
CA GLY A 19 -8.64 16.82 -7.93
C GLY A 19 -7.48 17.43 -8.75
N GLY A 20 -6.54 16.61 -9.24
CA GLY A 20 -5.40 17.03 -10.05
C GLY A 20 -4.12 17.32 -9.25
N VAL A 21 -4.09 17.03 -7.95
CA VAL A 21 -2.90 17.22 -7.11
C VAL A 21 -1.99 16.00 -7.21
N GLN A 22 -0.72 16.19 -7.54
CA GLN A 22 0.26 15.09 -7.48
C GLN A 22 0.73 14.87 -6.04
N LEU A 23 0.63 13.63 -5.56
CA LEU A 23 1.04 13.25 -4.21
C LEU A 23 2.05 12.10 -4.28
N ILE A 24 3.18 12.26 -3.57
CA ILE A 24 4.18 11.20 -3.37
C ILE A 24 4.17 10.88 -1.88
N ILE A 25 3.88 9.62 -1.54
CA ILE A 25 3.64 9.21 -0.16
C ILE A 25 4.51 7.99 0.15
N GLU A 26 5.29 8.11 1.21
CA GLU A 26 5.97 6.99 1.83
C GLU A 26 5.20 6.59 3.10
N SER A 27 4.86 5.31 3.24
CA SER A 27 4.15 4.82 4.43
C SER A 27 4.37 3.34 4.68
N HIS A 28 4.45 2.98 5.95
CA HIS A 28 4.40 1.60 6.44
C HIS A 28 3.01 1.22 6.99
N SER A 29 2.02 2.10 6.85
CA SER A 29 0.66 1.87 7.35
C SER A 29 -0.17 1.08 6.34
N ASP A 30 -0.55 -0.15 6.72
CA ASP A 30 -1.52 -0.95 5.97
C ASP A 30 -2.90 -0.27 5.95
N HIS A 31 -3.28 0.40 7.04
CA HIS A 31 -4.56 1.12 7.13
C HIS A 31 -4.67 2.30 6.17
N LEU A 32 -3.61 3.09 6.00
CA LEU A 32 -3.56 4.18 5.03
C LEU A 32 -3.66 3.63 3.61
N PHE A 33 -2.87 2.60 3.31
CA PHE A 33 -2.87 1.94 2.01
C PHE A 33 -4.24 1.32 1.68
N ASN A 34 -4.87 0.66 2.65
CA ASN A 34 -6.22 0.11 2.52
C ASN A 34 -7.27 1.22 2.33
N GLY A 35 -7.09 2.39 2.96
CA GLY A 35 -7.92 3.57 2.72
C GLY A 35 -7.92 4.00 1.25
N ILE A 36 -6.74 4.04 0.61
CA ILE A 36 -6.60 4.35 -0.82
C ILE A 36 -7.26 3.26 -1.68
N ARG A 37 -7.03 1.98 -1.37
CA ARG A 37 -7.64 0.85 -2.10
C ARG A 37 -9.17 0.88 -2.06
N VAL A 38 -9.74 1.19 -0.90
CA VAL A 38 -11.19 1.35 -0.75
C VAL A 38 -11.69 2.58 -1.52
N ALA A 39 -10.92 3.67 -1.54
CA ALA A 39 -11.26 4.86 -2.33
C ALA A 39 -11.30 4.57 -3.84
N ILE A 40 -10.37 3.75 -4.37
CA ILE A 40 -10.41 3.26 -5.76
C ILE A 40 -11.68 2.45 -6.01
N LYS A 41 -11.97 1.46 -5.13
CA LYS A 41 -13.17 0.63 -5.25
C LYS A 41 -14.46 1.45 -5.25
N ASN A 42 -14.51 2.54 -4.49
CA ASN A 42 -15.64 3.45 -4.40
C ASN A 42 -15.69 4.50 -5.53
N GLY A 43 -14.71 4.50 -6.44
CA GLY A 43 -14.64 5.42 -7.57
C GLY A 43 -14.23 6.86 -7.21
N PHE A 44 -13.59 7.07 -6.05
CA PHE A 44 -13.11 8.41 -5.65
C PHE A 44 -11.79 8.81 -6.33
N VAL A 45 -11.07 7.84 -6.90
CA VAL A 45 -9.89 8.02 -7.74
C VAL A 45 -9.81 6.83 -8.70
N LYS A 46 -9.29 7.01 -9.92
CA LYS A 46 -9.13 5.88 -10.84
C LYS A 46 -7.91 5.04 -10.44
N SER A 47 -7.99 3.74 -10.73
CA SER A 47 -6.86 2.82 -10.58
C SER A 47 -5.61 3.32 -11.32
N ASP A 48 -5.79 3.79 -12.55
CA ASP A 48 -4.71 4.28 -13.41
C ASP A 48 -4.02 5.55 -12.88
N ASP A 49 -4.67 6.29 -11.97
CA ASP A 49 -4.11 7.50 -11.34
C ASP A 49 -3.27 7.17 -10.09
N VAL A 50 -3.16 5.88 -9.72
CA VAL A 50 -2.44 5.44 -8.52
C VAL A 50 -1.37 4.41 -8.88
N SER A 51 -0.12 4.69 -8.49
CA SER A 51 1.00 3.75 -8.61
C SER A 51 1.53 3.36 -7.23
N VAL A 52 1.83 2.07 -7.04
CA VAL A 52 2.40 1.53 -5.80
C VAL A 52 3.81 1.05 -6.09
N PHE A 53 4.78 1.53 -5.32
CA PHE A 53 6.17 1.09 -5.41
C PHE A 53 6.55 0.45 -4.08
N TYR A 54 6.99 -0.81 -4.13
CA TYR A 54 7.48 -1.54 -2.97
C TYR A 54 8.96 -1.86 -3.17
N PHE A 55 9.78 -1.41 -2.23
CA PHE A 55 11.23 -1.55 -2.31
C PHE A 55 11.65 -2.79 -1.54
N VAL A 56 12.34 -3.70 -2.22
CA VAL A 56 12.83 -4.96 -1.64
C VAL A 56 14.34 -4.96 -1.70
N ARG A 57 14.97 -5.18 -0.55
CA ARG A 57 16.42 -5.35 -0.48
C ARG A 57 16.78 -6.79 -0.81
N ASP A 58 17.82 -6.98 -1.63
CA ASP A 58 18.41 -8.30 -1.82
C ASP A 58 19.30 -8.65 -0.62
N GLU A 59 18.82 -9.54 0.25
CA GLU A 59 19.56 -10.01 1.42
C GLU A 59 20.67 -11.01 1.08
N ASN A 60 20.68 -11.57 -0.15
CA ASN A 60 21.68 -12.55 -0.57
C ASN A 60 22.88 -11.93 -1.27
N SER A 61 22.82 -10.64 -1.59
CA SER A 61 23.94 -9.91 -2.18
C SER A 61 24.82 -9.28 -1.10
N ASN A 62 26.15 -9.38 -1.28
CA ASN A 62 27.11 -8.62 -0.49
C ASN A 62 27.12 -7.12 -0.86
N GLU A 63 26.46 -6.76 -1.96
CA GLU A 63 26.31 -5.38 -2.42
C GLU A 63 24.94 -4.82 -2.00
N HIS A 64 24.84 -3.48 -1.88
CA HIS A 64 23.60 -2.81 -1.54
C HIS A 64 22.67 -2.73 -2.77
N ILE A 65 21.97 -3.83 -3.06
CA ILE A 65 21.03 -3.95 -4.19
C ILE A 65 19.59 -3.86 -3.70
N THR A 66 18.82 -2.98 -4.33
CA THR A 66 17.38 -2.81 -4.10
C THR A 66 16.63 -3.04 -5.40
N THR A 67 15.62 -3.89 -5.36
CA THR A 67 14.66 -4.09 -6.46
C THR A 67 13.34 -3.41 -6.11
N ILE A 68 12.57 -3.06 -7.15
CA ILE A 68 11.27 -2.42 -6.99
C ILE A 68 10.21 -3.37 -7.54
N GLU A 69 9.28 -3.76 -6.68
CA GLU A 69 8.04 -4.41 -7.08
C GLU A 69 6.94 -3.34 -7.25
N GLN A 70 6.19 -3.42 -8.34
CA GLN A 70 5.15 -2.44 -8.66
C GLN A 70 3.77 -3.13 -8.80
N PRO A 71 3.12 -3.48 -7.68
CA PRO A 71 1.78 -4.06 -7.73
C PRO A 71 0.75 -3.02 -8.18
N ILE A 72 -0.23 -3.46 -8.98
CA ILE A 72 -1.31 -2.60 -9.46
C ILE A 72 -2.52 -2.80 -8.55
N ILE A 73 -3.18 -1.71 -8.16
CA ILE A 73 -4.48 -1.78 -7.48
C ILE A 73 -5.56 -1.79 -8.55
N GLU A 74 -6.23 -2.92 -8.76
CA GLU A 74 -7.33 -3.04 -9.72
C GLU A 74 -8.52 -2.15 -9.33
N SER A 75 -9.43 -1.91 -10.28
CA SER A 75 -10.65 -1.11 -10.07
C SER A 75 -11.56 -1.63 -8.95
N ASN A 76 -11.46 -2.92 -8.60
CA ASN A 76 -12.18 -3.55 -7.49
C ASN A 76 -11.48 -3.35 -6.11
N GLY A 77 -10.33 -2.67 -6.07
CA GLY A 77 -9.51 -2.45 -4.88
C GLY A 77 -8.57 -3.61 -4.49
N ARG A 78 -8.49 -4.68 -5.30
CA ARG A 78 -7.56 -5.80 -5.10
C ARG A 78 -6.19 -5.47 -5.69
N LEU A 79 -5.16 -6.15 -5.22
CA LEU A 79 -3.83 -6.06 -5.80
C LEU A 79 -3.64 -7.14 -6.85
N SER A 80 -2.94 -6.81 -7.93
CA SER A 80 -2.51 -7.76 -8.97
C SER A 80 -1.66 -8.89 -8.38
N HIS A 81 -0.78 -8.56 -7.44
CA HIS A 81 -0.01 -9.50 -6.63
C HIS A 81 0.36 -8.84 -5.30
N LYS A 82 0.74 -9.64 -4.31
CA LYS A 82 1.21 -9.17 -3.01
C LYS A 82 2.71 -9.44 -2.91
N PRO A 83 3.57 -8.41 -2.81
CA PRO A 83 4.99 -8.61 -2.60
C PRO A 83 5.28 -9.40 -1.32
N LYS A 84 6.41 -10.12 -1.28
CA LYS A 84 6.85 -10.81 -0.07
C LYS A 84 7.18 -9.77 1.01
N GLY A 85 6.71 -9.95 2.25
CA GLY A 85 6.91 -8.96 3.32
C GLY A 85 5.88 -7.81 3.36
N PHE A 86 4.96 -7.75 2.39
CA PHE A 86 4.03 -6.64 2.26
C PHE A 86 2.92 -6.70 3.31
N PHE A 87 2.99 -5.91 4.38
CA PHE A 87 2.00 -5.88 5.46
C PHE A 87 1.68 -7.29 6.02
N ASP A 88 2.70 -8.14 6.20
CA ASP A 88 2.54 -9.51 6.70
C ASP A 88 2.94 -9.68 8.18
N GLU A 89 3.47 -8.62 8.80
CA GLU A 89 3.97 -8.62 10.17
C GLU A 89 2.92 -9.07 11.20
N TYR A 90 1.67 -8.61 11.06
CA TYR A 90 0.59 -9.03 11.96
C TYR A 90 0.35 -10.55 11.91
N SER A 91 0.37 -11.14 10.72
CA SER A 91 0.21 -12.60 10.55
C SER A 91 1.39 -13.34 11.16
N LYS A 92 2.62 -12.87 10.93
CA LYS A 92 3.83 -13.46 11.55
C LYS A 92 3.75 -13.43 13.07
N GLN A 93 3.30 -12.33 13.66
CA GLN A 93 3.15 -12.21 15.11
C GLN A 93 2.08 -13.13 15.68
N LEU A 94 0.96 -13.31 14.97
CA LEU A 94 -0.05 -14.29 15.36
C LEU A 94 0.49 -15.72 15.33
N ASP A 95 1.25 -16.08 14.30
CA ASP A 95 1.86 -17.41 14.18
C ASP A 95 2.83 -17.69 15.34
N GLU A 96 3.61 -16.68 15.77
CA GLU A 96 4.51 -16.80 16.94
C GLU A 96 3.75 -16.93 18.26
N LEU A 97 2.54 -16.37 18.40
CA LEU A 97 1.72 -16.48 19.62
C LEU A 97 1.02 -17.84 19.75
N ILE A 98 0.82 -18.56 18.65
CA ILE A 98 0.09 -19.83 18.60
C ILE A 98 1.04 -21.05 18.64
N LYS A 99 2.34 -20.84 18.42
CA LYS A 99 3.39 -21.83 18.68
C LYS A 99 3.55 -22.14 20.17
#